data_AF-A0A965DKR0-F1
#
_entry.id   AF-A0A965DKR0-F1
#
_cell.length_a   1.000
_cell.length_b   1.000
_cell.length_c   1.000
_cell.angle_alpha   90.00
_cell.angle_beta   90.00
_cell.angle_gamma   90.00
#
_symmetry.space_group_name_H-M   'P 1'
#
loop_
_entity.id
_entity.type
_entity.pdbx_description
1 polymer ?
#
loop_
_entity_poly.entity_id
_entity_poly.type
_entity_poly.pdbx_seq_one_letter_code
_entity_poly.pdbx_strand_id
1 'polypeptide(L)'
;MKKYLKHFQADLSASIVVYLVALPLCLGIALGSTAPLFSGIIAGVIGGIVVGILSGSQLSVSGPAAGLTSIVAASILNLNSYEIFLLALVIA
;
A
#
# COMPACT_ATOMS: atom_id res chain seq x y z
N MET A 1 -22.38 12.28 -10.15
CA MET A 1 -21.13 13.05 -10.42
C MET A 1 -21.10 14.45 -9.78
N LYS A 2 -22.15 15.29 -9.85
CA LYS A 2 -22.14 16.67 -9.26
C LYS A 2 -21.81 16.77 -7.76
N LYS A 3 -22.00 15.70 -6.96
CA LYS A 3 -21.71 15.67 -5.52
C LYS A 3 -20.21 15.59 -5.20
N TYR A 4 -19.39 14.95 -6.06
CA TYR A 4 -17.94 14.79 -5.87
C TYR A 4 -17.17 16.09 -6.15
N LEU A 5 -17.63 16.89 -7.11
CA LEU A 5 -16.99 18.16 -7.44
C LEU A 5 -17.26 19.27 -6.40
N LYS A 6 -18.16 19.03 -5.44
CA LYS A 6 -18.54 20.01 -4.41
C LYS A 6 -17.45 20.20 -3.34
N HIS A 7 -16.59 19.19 -3.15
CA HIS A 7 -15.50 19.20 -2.16
C HIS A 7 -14.11 19.10 -2.78
N PHE A 8 -13.99 19.32 -4.11
CA PHE A 8 -12.76 19.11 -4.86
C PHE A 8 -11.52 19.78 -4.27
N GLN A 9 -11.63 21.02 -3.79
CA GLN A 9 -10.51 21.74 -3.17
C GLN A 9 -10.07 21.12 -1.84
N ALA A 10 -11.02 20.63 -1.05
CA ALA A 10 -10.74 19.97 0.22
C ALA A 10 -10.19 18.55 0.01
N ASP A 11 -10.71 17.82 -0.98
CA ASP A 11 -10.22 16.49 -1.34
C ASP A 11 -8.80 16.56 -1.90
N LEU A 12 -8.47 17.60 -2.67
CA LEU A 12 -7.12 17.81 -3.20
C LEU A 12 -6.10 18.09 -2.08
N SER A 13 -6.42 19.00 -1.14
CA SER A 13 -5.51 19.29 -0.03
C SER A 13 -5.36 18.10 0.92
N ALA A 14 -6.46 17.39 1.21
CA ALA A 14 -6.43 16.17 2.00
C ALA A 14 -5.58 15.08 1.33
N SER A 15 -5.71 14.88 0.02
CA SER A 15 -4.92 13.88 -0.73
C SER A 15 -3.42 14.14 -0.66
N ILE A 16 -3.00 15.41 -0.74
CA ILE A 16 -1.57 15.79 -0.62
C ILE A 16 -1.05 15.46 0.78
N VAL A 17 -1.80 15.82 1.83
CA VAL A 17 -1.40 15.55 3.23
C VAL A 17 -1.32 14.04 3.47
N VAL A 18 -2.31 13.28 3.02
CA VAL A 18 -2.33 11.82 3.16
C VAL A 18 -1.17 11.18 2.39
N TYR A 19 -0.86 11.65 1.18
CA TYR A 19 0.27 11.17 0.40
C TYR A 19 1.61 11.38 1.12
N LEU A 20 1.82 12.55 1.70
CA LEU A 20 3.04 12.87 2.45
C LEU A 20 3.22 11.99 3.70
N VAL A 21 2.13 11.55 4.33
CA VAL A 21 2.16 10.61 5.47
C VAL A 21 2.26 9.15 5.00
N ALA A 22 1.62 8.80 3.89
CA ALA A 22 1.59 7.43 3.37
C ALA A 22 2.92 6.99 2.74
N LEU A 23 3.64 7.90 2.07
CA LEU A 23 4.97 7.62 1.50
C LEU A 23 5.98 7.06 2.52
N PRO A 24 6.27 7.75 3.64
CA PRO A 24 7.21 7.24 4.63
C PRO A 24 6.71 5.94 5.28
N LEU A 25 5.39 5.79 5.45
CA LEU A 25 4.79 4.56 5.97
C LEU A 25 5.04 3.36 5.04
N CYS A 26 4.81 3.51 3.73
CA CYS A 26 5.03 2.45 2.74
C CYS A 26 6.51 2.06 2.66
N LEU A 27 7.41 3.03 2.72
CA LEU A 27 8.86 2.80 2.74
C LEU A 27 9.30 2.10 4.03
N GLY A 28 8.77 2.51 5.19
CA GLY A 28 9.06 1.88 6.47
C GLY A 28 8.60 0.42 6.54
N ILE A 29 7.42 0.11 5.97
CA ILE A 29 6.90 -1.25 5.89
C ILE A 29 7.77 -2.12 4.96
N ALA A 30 8.22 -1.60 3.81
CA ALA A 30 9.12 -2.33 2.92
C ALA A 30 10.48 -2.62 3.59
N LEU A 31 11.06 -1.62 4.26
CA LEU A 31 12.31 -1.77 5.01
C LEU A 31 12.19 -2.80 6.14
N GLY A 32 11.10 -2.76 6.91
CA GLY A 32 10.86 -3.72 7.99
C GLY A 32 10.61 -5.15 7.52
N SER A 33 10.17 -5.33 6.27
CA SER A 33 9.94 -6.65 5.68
C SER A 33 11.14 -7.20 4.92
N THR A 34 12.29 -6.51 4.90
CA THR A 34 13.48 -6.84 4.09
C THR A 34 13.22 -6.92 2.59
N ALA A 35 12.09 -6.36 2.15
CA ALA A 35 11.69 -6.31 0.75
C ALA A 35 12.26 -5.04 0.07
N PRO A 36 12.38 -5.03 -1.26
CA PRO A 36 12.81 -3.83 -1.99
C PRO A 36 11.92 -2.63 -1.66
N LEU A 37 12.49 -1.46 -1.37
CA LEU A 37 11.72 -0.23 -1.05
C LEU A 37 10.64 0.09 -2.11
N PHE A 38 10.96 -0.18 -3.37
CA PHE A 38 10.06 0.04 -4.49
C PHE A 38 8.79 -0.83 -4.41
N SER A 39 8.87 -2.05 -3.85
CA SER A 39 7.71 -2.94 -3.72
C SER A 39 6.66 -2.37 -2.76
N GLY A 40 7.08 -1.65 -1.71
CA GLY A 40 6.17 -0.97 -0.79
C GLY A 40 5.40 0.17 -1.45
N ILE A 41 6.07 0.96 -2.29
CA ILE A 41 5.41 2.01 -3.08
C ILE A 41 4.43 1.40 -4.09
N ILE A 42 4.86 0.38 -4.84
CA ILE A 42 3.98 -0.31 -5.80
C ILE A 42 2.75 -0.86 -5.08
N ALA A 43 2.92 -1.54 -3.95
CA ALA A 43 1.81 -2.10 -3.17
C ALA A 43 0.86 -1.01 -2.66
N GLY A 44 1.39 0.16 -2.25
CA GLY A 44 0.57 1.31 -1.88
C GLY A 44 -0.23 1.90 -3.03
N VAL A 45 0.39 2.08 -4.20
CA VAL A 45 -0.28 2.61 -5.39
C VAL A 45 -1.35 1.64 -5.89
N ILE A 46 -1.01 0.36 -6.05
CA ILE A 46 -1.96 -0.66 -6.53
C ILE A 46 -3.09 -0.86 -5.51
N GLY A 47 -2.77 -0.97 -4.22
CA GLY A 47 -3.76 -1.09 -3.15
C GLY A 47 -4.71 0.10 -3.13
N GLY A 48 -4.17 1.32 -3.19
CA GLY A 48 -4.95 2.56 -3.25
C GLY A 48 -5.89 2.65 -4.43
N ILE A 49 -5.43 2.28 -5.64
CA ILE A 49 -6.24 2.32 -6.86
C ILE A 49 -7.31 1.22 -6.83
N VAL A 50 -6.91 -0.03 -6.63
CA VAL A 50 -7.80 -1.19 -6.72
C VAL A 50 -8.85 -1.14 -5.61
N VAL A 51 -8.44 -0.95 -4.36
CA VAL A 51 -9.37 -0.87 -3.23
C VAL A 51 -10.15 0.44 -3.26
N GLY A 52 -9.55 1.55 -3.69
CA GLY A 52 -10.27 2.83 -3.85
C GLY A 52 -11.45 2.74 -4.82
N ILE A 53 -11.31 1.97 -5.90
CA ILE A 53 -12.39 1.74 -6.87
C ILE A 53 -13.45 0.78 -6.32
N LEU A 54 -13.04 -0.27 -5.59
CA LEU A 54 -13.94 -1.36 -5.15
C LEU A 54 -14.63 -1.10 -3.79
N SER A 55 -14.02 -0.32 -2.90
CA SER A 55 -14.42 -0.21 -1.48
C SER A 55 -15.73 0.53 -1.25
N GLY A 56 -16.08 1.50 -2.10
CA GLY A 56 -17.29 2.33 -1.94
C GLY A 56 -17.25 3.32 -0.75
N SER A 57 -16.17 3.33 0.04
CA SER A 57 -15.97 4.27 1.15
C SER A 57 -15.37 5.59 0.68
N GLN A 58 -15.95 6.71 1.14
CA GLN A 58 -15.54 8.06 0.70
C GLN A 58 -14.27 8.59 1.38
N LEU A 59 -13.84 7.98 2.49
CA LEU A 59 -12.72 8.45 3.33
C LEU A 59 -11.65 7.37 3.55
N SER A 60 -11.79 6.20 2.93
CA SER A 60 -10.86 5.09 3.13
C SER A 60 -9.58 5.30 2.33
N VAL A 61 -8.45 5.13 3.00
CA VAL A 61 -7.11 5.10 2.40
C VAL A 61 -6.60 3.66 2.52
N SER A 62 -6.08 3.13 1.43
CA SER A 62 -5.63 1.74 1.31
C SER A 62 -4.15 1.68 0.93
N GLY A 63 -3.45 0.67 1.45
CA GLY A 63 -2.01 0.50 1.27
C GLY A 63 -1.48 -0.73 2.02
N PRO A 64 -0.16 -0.89 2.13
CA PRO A 64 0.46 -2.03 2.81
C PRO A 64 0.09 -2.02 4.30
N ALA A 65 -0.38 -3.15 4.84
CA ALA A 65 -0.74 -3.22 6.25
C ALA A 65 0.52 -3.41 7.12
N ALA A 66 0.62 -2.66 8.22
CA ALA A 66 1.75 -2.77 9.14
C ALA A 66 1.93 -4.21 9.68
N GLY A 67 0.83 -4.95 9.88
CA GLY A 67 0.85 -6.36 10.31
C GLY A 67 1.33 -7.34 9.24
N LEU A 68 1.25 -7.01 7.94
CA LEU A 68 1.82 -7.84 6.88
C LEU A 68 3.35 -7.79 6.88
N THR A 69 3.95 -6.73 7.43
CA THR A 69 5.42 -6.58 7.52
C THR A 69 6.09 -7.78 8.17
N SER A 70 5.59 -8.23 9.32
CA SER A 70 6.17 -9.36 10.06
C SER A 70 5.96 -10.68 9.35
N ILE A 71 4.81 -10.87 8.70
CA ILE A 71 4.48 -12.08 7.93
C ILE A 71 5.38 -12.18 6.69
N VAL A 72 5.54 -11.09 5.95
CA VAL A 72 6.41 -11.02 4.77
C VAL A 72 7.87 -11.20 5.17
N ALA A 73 8.33 -10.55 6.25
CA ALA A 73 9.67 -10.75 6.79
C ALA A 73 9.92 -12.24 7.14
N ALA A 74 9.01 -12.86 7.89
CA ALA A 74 9.11 -14.26 8.25
C ALA A 74 9.11 -15.18 7.02
N SER A 75 8.30 -14.85 5.99
CA SER A 75 8.22 -15.63 4.76
C SER A 75 9.50 -15.53 3.93
N ILE A 76 10.07 -14.33 3.80
CA ILE A 76 11.34 -14.10 3.09
C ILE A 76 12.49 -14.81 3.82
N LEU A 77 12.52 -14.78 5.16
CA LEU A 77 13.51 -15.51 5.96
C LEU A 77 13.42 -17.03 5.77
N ASN A 78 12.20 -17.59 5.70
CA ASN A 78 12.02 -19.02 5.45
C ASN A 78 12.42 -19.44 4.03
N LEU A 79 12.06 -18.63 3.03
CA LEU A 79 12.30 -18.93 1.61
C LEU A 79 13.72 -18.54 1.14
N ASN A 80 14.46 -17.77 1.93
CA ASN A 80 15.82 -17.24 1.67
C ASN A 80 15.98 -16.42 0.37
N SER A 81 14.91 -16.23 -0.42
CA SER A 81 14.91 -15.43 -1.63
C SER A 81 13.58 -14.71 -1.82
N TYR A 82 13.65 -13.43 -2.17
CA TYR A 82 12.49 -12.60 -2.49
C TYR A 82 11.76 -13.07 -3.76
N GLU A 83 12.48 -13.59 -4.75
CA GLU A 83 11.89 -14.09 -6.00
C GLU A 83 11.04 -15.33 -5.75
N ILE A 84 11.51 -16.23 -4.88
CA ILE A 84 10.76 -17.42 -4.47
C ILE A 84 9.51 -17.02 -3.68
N PHE A 85 9.61 -15.99 -2.84
CA PHE A 85 8.45 -15.40 -2.16
C PHE A 85 7.41 -14.84 -3.15
N LEU A 86 7.84 -14.09 -4.17
CA LEU A 86 6.92 -13.57 -5.19
C LEU A 86 6.23 -14.69 -5.97
N LEU A 87 6.98 -15.73 -6.35
CA LEU A 87 6.42 -16.90 -7.02
C LEU A 87 5.39 -17.60 -6.13
N ALA A 88 5.71 -17.83 -4.85
CA ALA A 88 4.80 -18.43 -3.90
C ALA A 88 3.53 -17.61 -3.71
N LEU A 89 3.64 -16.27 -3.68
CA LEU A 89 2.50 -15.37 -3.54
C LEU A 89 1.57 -15.38 -4.75
N VAL A 90 2.10 -15.53 -5.97
CA VAL A 90 1.28 -15.62 -7.19
C VAL A 90 0.55 -16.98 -7.30
N ILE A 91 1.14 -18.04 -6.77
CA ILE A 91 0.57 -19.40 -6.81
C ILE A 91 -0.48 -19.62 -5.71
N ALA A 92 -0.26 -19.04 -4.53
CA ALA A 92 -1.15 -19.18 -3.37
C ALA A 92 -2.50 -18.47 -3.57
#